data_AF-A0A2Z6A5C9-F1
#
_entry.id   AF-A0A2Z6A5C9-F1
#
_cell.length_a   1.000
_cell.length_b   1.000
_cell.length_c   1.000
_cell.angle_alpha   90.00
_cell.angle_beta   90.00
_cell.angle_gamma   90.00
#
_symmetry.space_group_name_H-M   'P 1'
#
loop_
_entity.id
_entity.type
_entity.pdbx_description
1 polymer ?
#
loop_
_entity_poly.entity_id
_entity_poly.type
_entity_poly.pdbx_seq_one_letter_code
_entity_poly.pdbx_strand_id
1 'polypeptide(L)'
;HYPINFVTPGIMIPGALMLDFTMYLTRNWPIFGPTHLPIVVEGTLLSMADYMGHMYVRTGTPEYVRHIEQGSLRTFGGHTTVIAAF
;
A
#
# COMPACT_ATOMS: atom_id res chain seq x y z
N HIS A 1 36.67 -21.20 -2.70
CA HIS A 1 36.42 -20.46 -3.95
C HIS A 1 34.92 -20.34 -4.15
N TYR A 2 34.35 -19.18 -3.80
CA TYR A 2 32.95 -18.87 -4.12
C TYR A 2 32.89 -18.34 -5.55
N PRO A 3 31.89 -18.74 -6.35
CA PRO A 3 31.78 -18.30 -7.75
C PRO A 3 31.59 -16.78 -7.83
N ILE A 4 32.20 -16.17 -8.85
CA ILE A 4 32.28 -14.71 -9.13
C ILE A 4 30.92 -14.00 -9.19
N ASN A 5 29.81 -14.74 -9.23
CA ASN A 5 28.43 -14.25 -9.16
C ASN A 5 28.09 -13.57 -7.82
N PHE A 6 28.95 -13.73 -6.80
CA PHE A 6 28.82 -13.07 -5.49
C PHE A 6 29.48 -11.68 -5.44
N VAL A 7 30.23 -11.27 -6.50
CA VAL A 7 31.11 -10.08 -6.50
C VAL A 7 30.56 -8.96 -7.41
N THR A 8 29.24 -8.79 -7.51
CA THR A 8 28.68 -7.48 -7.88
C THR A 8 27.70 -7.01 -6.81
N PRO A 9 28.18 -6.33 -5.74
CA PRO A 9 27.31 -5.84 -4.67
C PRO A 9 26.30 -4.79 -5.16
N GLY A 10 26.54 -4.15 -6.31
CA GLY A 10 25.70 -3.05 -6.82
C GLY A 10 24.36 -3.47 -7.47
N ILE A 11 24.21 -4.70 -7.96
CA ILE A 11 22.98 -5.15 -8.67
C ILE A 11 22.00 -5.84 -7.72
N MET A 12 22.49 -6.52 -6.67
CA MET A 12 21.63 -7.22 -5.72
C MET A 12 20.94 -6.31 -4.72
N ILE A 13 21.47 -5.11 -4.43
CA ILE A 13 20.83 -4.18 -3.48
C ILE A 13 19.49 -3.66 -4.04
N PRO A 14 19.39 -3.17 -5.29
CA PRO A 14 18.10 -2.86 -5.90
C PRO A 14 17.16 -4.08 -5.92
N GLY A 15 17.64 -5.24 -6.35
CA GLY A 15 16.82 -6.47 -6.40
C GLY A 15 16.30 -6.94 -5.03
N ALA A 16 17.11 -6.76 -3.97
CA ALA A 16 16.72 -7.09 -2.60
C ALA A 16 15.68 -6.09 -2.05
N LEU A 17 15.85 -4.79 -2.30
CA LEU A 17 14.86 -3.78 -1.90
C LEU A 17 13.53 -3.99 -2.62
N MET A 18 13.57 -4.26 -3.93
CA MET A 18 12.38 -4.60 -4.73
C MET A 18 11.65 -5.82 -4.16
N LEU A 19 12.40 -6.86 -3.79
CA LEU A 19 11.85 -8.04 -3.17
C LEU A 19 11.24 -7.72 -1.80
N ASP A 20 11.93 -6.95 -0.96
CA ASP A 20 11.45 -6.55 0.37
C ASP A 20 10.17 -5.70 0.28
N PHE A 21 10.08 -4.76 -0.65
CA PHE A 21 8.87 -3.95 -0.87
C PHE A 21 7.72 -4.78 -1.45
N THR A 22 8.00 -5.64 -2.42
CA THR A 22 7.00 -6.56 -3.01
C THR A 22 6.47 -7.53 -1.96
N MET A 23 7.36 -8.09 -1.13
CA MET A 23 7.01 -8.98 -0.05
C MET A 23 6.25 -8.23 1.05
N TYR A 24 6.64 -7.00 1.40
CA TYR A 24 5.90 -6.19 2.36
C TYR A 24 4.46 -5.98 1.89
N LEU A 25 4.25 -5.49 0.67
CA LEU A 25 2.89 -5.22 0.16
C LEU A 25 2.04 -6.50 0.04
N THR A 26 2.62 -7.58 -0.51
CA THR A 26 1.92 -8.85 -0.70
C THR A 26 1.64 -9.56 0.64
N ARG A 27 2.53 -9.46 1.62
CA ARG A 27 2.37 -10.08 2.95
C ARG A 27 1.42 -9.31 3.86
N ASN A 28 1.25 -8.00 3.65
CA ASN A 28 0.26 -7.20 4.37
C ASN A 28 -1.17 -7.46 3.86
N TRP A 29 -1.34 -7.93 2.62
CA TRP A 29 -2.65 -8.15 2.02
C TRP A 29 -3.55 -9.15 2.77
N PRO A 30 -3.10 -10.33 3.25
CA PRO A 30 -3.94 -11.22 4.05
C PRO A 30 -4.48 -10.58 5.34
N ILE A 31 -3.78 -9.58 5.87
CA ILE A 31 -4.16 -8.88 7.11
C ILE A 31 -5.14 -7.74 6.82
N PHE A 32 -4.85 -6.91 5.81
CA PHE A 32 -5.65 -5.71 5.50
C PHE A 32 -6.69 -5.90 4.40
N GLY A 33 -6.61 -6.95 3.60
CA GLY A 33 -7.54 -7.25 2.51
C GLY A 33 -9.01 -7.24 2.94
N PRO A 34 -9.39 -7.88 4.07
CA PRO A 34 -10.76 -7.81 4.58
C PRO A 34 -11.23 -6.39 4.92
N THR A 35 -10.33 -5.49 5.32
CA THR A 35 -10.70 -4.10 5.62
C THR A 35 -10.95 -3.25 4.38
N HIS A 36 -10.54 -3.71 3.20
CA HIS A 36 -10.78 -3.05 1.91
C HIS A 36 -12.11 -3.46 1.26
N LEU A 37 -12.91 -4.31 1.93
CA LEU A 37 -14.25 -4.66 1.44
C LEU A 37 -15.16 -3.42 1.36
N PRO A 38 -15.95 -3.28 0.29
CA PRO A 38 -16.86 -2.16 0.13
C PRO A 38 -18.07 -2.29 1.06
N ILE A 39 -18.43 -1.18 1.70
CA ILE A 39 -19.64 -1.03 2.51
C ILE A 39 -20.37 0.26 2.11
N VAL A 40 -21.70 0.21 2.01
CA VAL A 40 -22.53 1.39 1.77
C VAL A 40 -23.05 1.91 3.10
N VAL A 41 -22.70 3.14 3.45
CA VAL A 41 -23.15 3.82 4.68
C VAL A 41 -23.77 5.14 4.28
N GLU A 42 -25.03 5.37 4.69
CA GLU A 42 -25.76 6.61 4.41
C GLU A 42 -25.80 7.00 2.91
N GLY A 43 -25.78 6.01 2.02
CA GLY A 43 -25.78 6.21 0.56
C GLY A 43 -24.41 6.46 -0.07
N THR A 44 -23.33 6.49 0.73
CA THR A 44 -21.95 6.63 0.26
C THR A 44 -21.21 5.29 0.26
N LEU A 45 -20.36 5.07 -0.76
CA LEU A 45 -19.49 3.90 -0.84
C LEU A 45 -18.20 4.15 -0.07
N LEU A 46 -17.96 3.37 0.98
CA LEU A 46 -16.76 3.45 1.80
C LEU A 46 -16.08 2.07 1.88
N SER A 47 -14.79 2.07 2.18
CA SER A 47 -14.10 0.87 2.64
C SER A 47 -14.41 0.64 4.13
N MET A 48 -14.43 -0.61 4.59
CA MET A 48 -14.53 -0.92 6.03
C MET A 48 -13.45 -0.20 6.85
N ALA A 49 -12.24 -0.03 6.31
CA ALA A 49 -11.17 0.73 6.95
C ALA A 49 -11.54 2.22 7.18
N ASP A 50 -12.16 2.86 6.20
CA ASP A 50 -12.61 4.25 6.30
C ASP A 50 -13.82 4.40 7.22
N TYR A 51 -14.73 3.43 7.19
CA TYR A 51 -15.84 3.38 8.14
C TYR A 51 -15.38 3.27 9.60
N MET A 52 -14.39 2.40 9.89
CA MET A 52 -13.79 2.33 11.22
C MET A 52 -13.15 3.66 11.64
N GLY A 53 -12.46 4.34 10.71
CA GLY A 53 -11.88 5.67 10.96
C GLY A 53 -12.91 6.79 11.18
N HIS A 54 -14.12 6.63 10.64
CA HIS A 54 -15.25 7.53 10.89
C HIS A 54 -15.92 7.25 12.24
N MET A 55 -16.11 5.97 12.59
CA MET A 55 -16.74 5.54 13.84
C MET A 55 -15.88 5.83 15.08
N TYR A 56 -14.55 5.66 14.97
CA TYR A 56 -13.62 5.94 16.06
C TYR A 56 -12.98 7.32 15.91
N VAL A 57 -13.55 8.30 16.61
CA VAL A 57 -13.11 9.70 16.55
C VAL A 57 -11.69 9.86 17.10
N ARG A 58 -10.79 10.43 16.29
CA ARG A 58 -9.42 10.82 16.67
C ARG A 58 -9.31 12.34 16.76
N THR A 59 -9.24 12.88 17.97
CA THR A 59 -9.36 14.33 18.25
C THR A 59 -8.24 15.21 17.67
N GLY A 60 -7.09 14.64 17.29
CA GLY A 60 -5.94 15.36 16.73
C GLY A 60 -5.54 14.97 15.30
N THR A 61 -6.28 14.06 14.65
CA THR A 61 -5.96 13.57 13.29
C THR A 61 -7.21 13.51 12.40
N PRO A 62 -7.70 14.69 11.95
CA PRO A 62 -8.86 14.75 11.08
C PRO A 62 -8.57 14.13 9.70
N GLU A 63 -9.62 13.74 8.99
CA GLU A 63 -9.52 12.92 7.77
C GLU A 63 -8.73 13.58 6.64
N TYR A 64 -8.84 14.91 6.47
CA TYR A 64 -8.08 15.68 5.49
C TYR A 64 -6.55 15.72 5.73
N VAL A 65 -6.06 15.30 6.91
CA VAL A 65 -4.61 15.20 7.20
C VAL A 65 -4.03 13.87 6.70
N ARG A 66 -4.87 12.92 6.28
CA ARG A 66 -4.42 11.62 5.75
C ARG A 66 -3.72 11.83 4.41
N HIS A 67 -2.46 11.41 4.34
CA HIS A 67 -1.73 11.28 3.09
C HIS A 67 -1.99 9.88 2.53
N ILE A 68 -3.03 9.78 1.70
CA ILE A 68 -3.45 8.54 1.02
C ILE A 68 -3.64 8.81 -0.47
N GLU A 69 -3.83 7.75 -1.25
CA GLU A 69 -4.13 7.88 -2.68
C GLU A 69 -5.48 8.58 -2.88
N GLN A 70 -5.52 9.58 -3.76
CA GLN A 70 -6.71 10.39 -4.08
C GLN A 70 -6.93 10.51 -5.60
N GLY A 71 -6.22 9.72 -6.40
CA GLY A 71 -6.16 9.85 -7.85
C GLY A 71 -5.39 11.09 -8.32
N SER A 72 -4.86 11.03 -9.54
CA SER A 72 -4.36 12.19 -10.27
C SER A 72 -4.69 12.06 -11.74
N LEU A 73 -4.73 13.17 -12.48
CA LEU A 73 -4.97 13.17 -13.93
C LEU A 73 -3.90 12.40 -14.74
N ARG A 74 -2.79 12.02 -14.08
CA ARG A 74 -1.68 11.27 -14.66
C ARG A 74 -1.64 9.80 -14.25
N THR A 75 -2.53 9.35 -13.36
CA THR A 75 -2.51 7.96 -12.86
C THR A 75 -3.39 7.04 -13.71
N PHE A 76 -2.85 5.88 -14.07
CA PHE A 76 -3.63 4.77 -14.59
C PHE A 76 -4.11 3.92 -13.41
N GLY A 77 -5.43 3.85 -13.19
CA GLY A 77 -6.03 3.16 -12.05
C GLY A 77 -5.67 1.67 -11.99
N GLY A 78 -5.64 1.11 -10.77
CA GLY A 78 -5.37 -0.32 -10.53
C GLY A 78 -3.89 -0.73 -10.56
N HIS A 79 -2.98 0.11 -11.05
CA HIS A 79 -1.54 -0.16 -11.07
C HIS A 79 -0.75 0.59 -9.99
N THR A 80 -1.40 1.47 -9.23
CA THR A 80 -0.75 2.35 -8.25
C THR A 80 0.01 1.57 -7.17
N THR A 81 -0.57 0.46 -6.69
CA THR A 81 0.04 -0.41 -5.67
C THR A 81 1.34 -1.06 -6.15
N VAL A 82 1.36 -1.49 -7.41
CA VAL A 82 2.51 -2.13 -8.04
C VAL A 82 3.59 -1.09 -8.33
N ILE A 83 3.24 0.06 -8.90
CA ILE A 83 4.18 1.13 -9.23
C ILE A 83 4.80 1.73 -7.97
N ALA A 84 4.06 1.84 -6.86
CA ALA A 84 4.59 2.35 -5.60
C ALA A 84 5.55 1.38 -4.88
N ALA A 85 5.55 0.10 -5.26
CA ALA A 85 6.43 -0.92 -4.67
C ALA A 85 7.77 -1.08 -5.42
N PHE A 86 7.89 -0.50 -6.62
CA PHE A 86 9.10 -0.49 -7.45
C PHE A 86 9.91 0.79 -7.26
#